data_AF-A0A411DLK4-F1
#
_entry.id   AF-A0A411DLK4-F1
#
_cell.length_a   1.000
_cell.length_b   1.000
_cell.length_c   1.000
_cell.angle_alpha   90.00
_cell.angle_beta   90.00
_cell.angle_gamma   90.00
#
_symmetry.space_group_name_H-M   'P 1'
#
loop_
_entity.id
_entity.type
_entity.pdbx_description
1 polymer ?
#
loop_
_entity_poly.entity_id
_entity_poly.type
_entity_poly.pdbx_seq_one_letter_code
_entity_poly.pdbx_strand_id
1 'polypeptide(L)'
;MFPFTYTFEREITKDKTSDEVICTVRDLLSKKKVQNILYGPGFVSFNEGLFKERSNWDYLSLIDSGKFRYDENNKTLTYKVNLWKLNLISVIFFIITMVYFREFFGNLLPFSAFLINHSLCYFGNRGLIKNIVHKINYLS
;
A
#
# COMPACT_ATOMS: atom_id res chain seq x y z
N MET A 1 7.81 8.31 -13.07
CA MET A 1 7.36 7.76 -11.77
C MET A 1 8.49 7.94 -10.78
N PHE A 2 8.25 8.52 -9.60
CA PHE A 2 9.23 8.43 -8.51
C PHE A 2 9.41 6.94 -8.16
N PRO A 3 10.64 6.44 -7.91
CA PRO A 3 10.94 5.00 -7.81
C PRO A 3 10.24 4.27 -6.65
N PHE A 4 9.51 4.99 -5.81
CA PHE A 4 8.92 4.48 -4.56
C PHE A 4 7.39 4.57 -4.57
N THR A 5 6.78 4.82 -5.72
CA THR A 5 5.34 4.91 -5.87
C THR A 5 4.82 3.80 -6.77
N TYR A 6 3.89 3.00 -6.26
CA TYR A 6 3.11 2.07 -7.08
C TYR A 6 1.72 2.64 -7.35
N THR A 7 1.26 2.44 -8.59
CA THR A 7 -0.10 2.75 -9.01
C THR A 7 -0.76 1.46 -9.47
N PHE A 8 -1.95 1.19 -8.97
CA PHE A 8 -2.79 0.08 -9.37
C PHE A 8 -4.13 0.62 -9.83
N GLU A 9 -4.70 0.00 -10.86
CA GLU A 9 -5.99 0.37 -11.41
C GLU A 9 -6.85 -0.88 -11.53
N ARG A 10 -8.14 -0.73 -11.21
CA ARG A 10 -9.14 -1.78 -11.34
C ARG A 10 -10.49 -1.17 -11.68
N GLU A 11 -11.17 -1.81 -12.61
CA GLU A 11 -12.55 -1.50 -12.97
C GLU A 11 -13.54 -2.06 -11.94
N ILE A 12 -14.57 -1.28 -11.64
CA ILE A 12 -15.73 -1.65 -10.84
C ILE A 12 -16.87 -1.90 -11.83
N THR A 13 -17.39 -3.12 -11.85
CA THR A 13 -18.39 -3.54 -12.86
C THR A 13 -19.81 -3.20 -12.42
N LYS A 14 -20.04 -3.07 -11.12
CA LYS A 14 -21.33 -2.68 -10.55
C LYS A 14 -21.53 -1.18 -10.64
N ASP A 15 -22.75 -0.77 -10.94
CA ASP A 15 -23.11 0.65 -10.90
C ASP A 15 -23.17 1.10 -9.44
N LYS A 16 -22.19 1.90 -9.04
CA LYS A 16 -22.00 2.41 -7.69
C LYS A 16 -21.59 3.86 -7.75
N THR A 17 -22.18 4.67 -6.89
CA THR A 17 -21.79 6.07 -6.74
C THR A 17 -20.42 6.15 -6.09
N SER A 18 -19.76 7.28 -6.28
CA SER A 18 -18.49 7.62 -5.68
C SER A 18 -18.56 7.52 -4.17
N ASP A 19 -19.61 8.05 -3.56
CA ASP A 19 -19.77 7.98 -2.11
C ASP A 19 -19.87 6.53 -1.60
N GLU A 20 -20.57 5.65 -2.30
CA GLU A 20 -20.64 4.22 -1.95
C GLU A 20 -19.27 3.54 -2.03
N VAL A 21 -18.52 3.79 -3.11
CA VAL A 21 -17.18 3.24 -3.32
C VAL A 21 -16.21 3.76 -2.25
N ILE A 22 -16.18 5.06 -2.02
CA ILE A 22 -15.30 5.73 -1.07
C ILE A 22 -15.63 5.30 0.37
N CYS A 23 -16.90 5.20 0.75
CA CYS A 23 -17.29 4.69 2.07
C CYS A 23 -16.85 3.22 2.26
N THR A 24 -17.02 2.37 1.24
CA THR A 24 -16.58 0.97 1.29
C THR A 24 -15.06 0.86 1.46
N VAL A 25 -14.30 1.66 0.72
CA VAL A 25 -12.83 1.74 0.83
C VAL A 25 -12.43 2.18 2.24
N ARG A 26 -13.02 3.26 2.76
CA ARG A 26 -12.75 3.78 4.11
C ARG A 26 -13.00 2.70 5.16
N ASP A 27 -14.15 2.03 5.12
CA ASP A 27 -14.54 1.03 6.11
C ASP A 27 -13.60 -0.18 6.09
N LEU A 28 -13.12 -0.58 4.90
CA LEU A 28 -12.11 -1.64 4.76
C LEU A 28 -10.75 -1.24 5.35
N LEU A 29 -10.31 0.00 5.12
CA LEU A 29 -9.07 0.53 5.69
C LEU A 29 -9.18 0.63 7.22
N SER A 30 -10.30 1.13 7.75
CA SER A 30 -10.57 1.17 9.19
C SER A 30 -10.57 -0.22 9.82
N LYS A 31 -11.18 -1.23 9.17
CA LYS A 31 -11.12 -2.64 9.61
C LYS A 31 -9.70 -3.21 9.66
N LYS A 32 -8.83 -2.75 8.74
CA LYS A 32 -7.39 -3.09 8.73
C LYS A 32 -6.56 -2.24 9.71
N LYS A 33 -7.22 -1.44 10.56
CA LYS A 33 -6.59 -0.56 11.55
C LYS A 33 -5.62 0.46 10.93
N VAL A 34 -5.93 0.90 9.70
CA VAL A 34 -5.21 1.99 9.02
C VAL A 34 -5.47 3.30 9.74
N GLN A 35 -4.42 4.11 9.92
CA GLN A 35 -4.48 5.37 10.65
C GLN A 35 -4.57 6.58 9.72
N ASN A 36 -4.96 7.73 10.29
CA ASN A 36 -5.05 9.04 9.63
C ASN A 36 -5.74 8.98 8.26
N ILE A 37 -6.89 8.30 8.23
CA ILE A 37 -7.71 8.22 7.03
C ILE A 37 -8.40 9.58 6.83
N LEU A 38 -8.17 10.18 5.66
CA LEU A 38 -8.86 11.37 5.18
C LEU A 38 -9.67 10.97 3.95
N TYR A 39 -10.94 11.35 3.90
CA TYR A 39 -11.80 11.02 2.76
C TYR A 39 -12.60 12.24 2.33
N GLY A 40 -13.02 12.24 1.07
CA GLY A 40 -13.85 13.27 0.47
C GLY A 40 -14.45 12.76 -0.84
N PRO A 41 -15.12 13.63 -1.61
CA PRO A 41 -15.78 13.23 -2.85
C PRO A 41 -14.78 12.58 -3.82
N GLY A 42 -14.99 11.30 -4.14
CA GLY A 42 -14.13 10.56 -5.09
C GLY A 42 -12.76 10.15 -4.59
N PHE A 43 -12.43 10.33 -3.30
CA PHE A 43 -11.14 9.85 -2.80
C PHE A 43 -11.14 9.40 -1.33
N VAL A 44 -10.26 8.44 -1.05
CA VAL A 44 -9.80 8.11 0.30
C VAL A 44 -8.28 8.14 0.31
N SER A 45 -7.68 8.81 1.27
CA SER A 45 -6.24 8.78 1.51
C SER A 45 -5.95 8.39 2.95
N PHE A 46 -4.78 7.83 3.17
CA PHE A 46 -4.31 7.47 4.50
C PHE A 46 -2.80 7.69 4.62
N ASN A 47 -2.32 7.88 5.84
CA ASN A 47 -0.91 8.05 6.15
C ASN A 47 -0.61 7.34 7.48
N GLU A 48 0.35 6.44 7.48
CA GLU A 48 0.67 5.64 8.65
C GLU A 48 1.66 6.32 9.61
N GLY A 49 2.27 7.45 9.23
CA GLY A 49 3.26 8.15 10.06
C GLY A 49 4.54 7.34 10.30
N LEU A 50 5.61 7.99 10.78
CA LEU A 50 6.86 7.33 11.14
C LEU A 50 6.78 6.88 12.62
N PHE A 51 7.17 5.65 12.93
CA PHE A 51 7.38 5.13 14.30
C PHE A 51 6.14 4.94 15.21
N LYS A 52 4.92 4.85 14.69
CA LYS A 52 3.79 4.43 15.53
C LYS A 52 3.75 2.90 15.67
N GLU A 53 3.79 2.44 16.91
CA GLU A 53 3.58 1.04 17.27
C GLU A 53 2.22 0.57 16.75
N ARG A 54 2.24 -0.24 15.69
CA ARG A 54 1.10 -1.10 15.38
C ARG A 54 1.27 -2.38 16.19
N SER A 55 0.23 -2.78 16.92
CA SER A 55 0.07 -4.16 17.37
C SER A 55 -0.25 -5.15 16.24
N ASN A 56 -0.26 -4.67 14.99
CA ASN A 56 -0.66 -5.43 13.81
C ASN A 56 0.52 -5.52 12.82
N TRP A 57 1.08 -6.72 12.65
CA TRP A 57 2.18 -7.06 11.73
C TRP A 57 1.74 -7.07 10.25
N ASP A 58 0.75 -6.27 9.87
CA ASP A 58 0.26 -6.16 8.48
C ASP A 58 1.26 -5.35 7.64
N TYR A 59 1.49 -5.74 6.38
CA TYR A 59 2.41 -5.09 5.44
C TYR A 59 2.08 -3.61 5.23
N LEU A 60 0.84 -3.20 5.51
CA LEU A 60 0.40 -1.80 5.50
C LEU A 60 1.20 -0.90 6.46
N SER A 61 1.84 -1.47 7.48
CA SER A 61 2.74 -0.74 8.39
C SER A 61 4.00 -0.21 7.70
N LEU A 62 4.41 -0.81 6.59
CA LEU A 62 5.59 -0.42 5.80
C LEU A 62 5.28 0.66 4.76
N ILE A 63 4.01 1.10 4.68
CA ILE A 63 3.56 2.13 3.75
C ILE A 63 3.73 3.52 4.37
N ASP A 64 4.11 4.50 3.56
CA ASP A 64 4.10 5.91 3.95
C ASP A 64 2.68 6.46 3.91
N SER A 65 2.14 6.46 2.70
CA SER A 65 0.80 6.95 2.42
C SER A 65 0.19 6.20 1.24
N GLY A 66 -1.14 6.14 1.23
CA GLY A 66 -1.91 5.61 0.12
C GLY A 66 -3.07 6.53 -0.22
N LYS A 67 -3.44 6.55 -1.49
CA LYS A 67 -4.59 7.30 -2.00
C LYS A 67 -5.36 6.45 -3.00
N PHE A 68 -6.62 6.22 -2.68
CA PHE A 68 -7.64 5.73 -3.60
C PHE A 68 -8.35 6.91 -4.23
N ARG A 69 -8.57 6.82 -5.54
CA ARG A 69 -9.42 7.74 -6.30
C ARG A 69 -10.36 6.90 -7.16
N TYR A 70 -11.64 7.22 -7.11
CA TYR A 70 -12.62 6.59 -7.99
C TYR A 70 -13.06 7.58 -9.05
N ASP A 71 -13.10 7.12 -10.29
CA ASP A 71 -13.67 7.84 -11.43
C ASP A 71 -14.97 7.13 -11.84
N GLU A 72 -16.11 7.78 -11.57
CA GLU A 72 -17.44 7.27 -11.91
C GLU A 72 -17.64 7.11 -13.42
N ASN A 73 -17.09 8.02 -14.24
CA ASN A 73 -17.30 8.01 -15.68
C ASN A 73 -16.66 6.78 -16.32
N ASN A 74 -15.45 6.44 -15.87
CA ASN A 74 -14.67 5.30 -16.35
C ASN A 74 -14.82 4.05 -15.47
N LYS A 75 -15.65 4.13 -14.42
CA LYS A 75 -15.83 3.11 -13.37
C LYS A 75 -14.52 2.54 -12.85
N THR A 76 -13.49 3.38 -12.74
CA THR A 76 -12.12 2.95 -12.44
C THR A 76 -11.71 3.40 -11.06
N LEU A 77 -11.29 2.45 -10.23
CA LEU A 77 -10.65 2.70 -8.95
C LEU A 77 -9.13 2.69 -9.14
N THR A 78 -8.49 3.82 -8.91
CA THR A 78 -7.04 3.97 -8.89
C THR A 78 -6.54 3.95 -7.45
N TYR A 79 -5.52 3.15 -7.17
CA TYR A 79 -4.82 3.11 -5.90
C TYR A 79 -3.34 3.48 -6.09
N LYS A 80 -2.93 4.59 -5.50
CA LYS A 80 -1.53 5.04 -5.48
C LYS A 80 -0.97 4.87 -4.09
N VAL A 81 0.21 4.25 -3.96
CA VAL A 81 0.88 4.00 -2.68
C VAL A 81 2.33 4.44 -2.73
N ASN A 82 2.81 5.10 -1.67
CA ASN A 82 4.18 5.54 -1.50
C ASN A 82 4.89 4.68 -0.44
N LEU A 83 6.13 4.28 -0.73
CA LEU A 83 6.94 3.33 0.04
C LEU A 83 8.34 3.87 0.38
N TRP A 84 8.50 5.19 0.45
CA TRP A 84 9.74 5.84 0.91
C TRP A 84 10.33 5.21 2.19
N LYS A 85 9.54 4.94 3.23
CA LYS A 85 9.97 4.29 4.47
C LYS A 85 10.65 2.95 4.21
N LEU A 86 10.01 2.10 3.42
CA LEU A 86 10.54 0.77 3.09
C LEU A 86 11.91 0.91 2.41
N ASN A 87 12.04 1.88 1.51
CA ASN A 87 13.30 2.13 0.82
C ASN A 87 14.37 2.66 1.77
N LEU A 88 14.04 3.59 2.66
CA LEU A 88 14.97 4.11 3.65
C LEU A 88 15.48 3.01 4.59
N ILE A 89 14.59 2.17 5.13
CA ILE A 89 14.95 1.04 5.98
C ILE A 89 15.86 0.08 5.21
N SER A 90 15.55 -0.16 3.94
CA SER A 90 16.33 -1.07 3.10
C SER A 90 17.73 -0.55 2.81
N VAL A 91 17.89 0.76 2.58
CA VAL A 91 19.20 1.39 2.40
C VAL A 91 20.02 1.31 3.69
N ILE A 92 19.42 1.61 4.84
CA ILE A 92 20.10 1.50 6.14
C ILE A 92 20.54 0.05 6.38
N PHE A 93 19.63 -0.90 6.18
CA PHE A 93 19.93 -2.33 6.33
C PHE A 93 21.06 -2.76 5.41
N PHE A 94 21.03 -2.36 4.14
CA PHE A 94 22.07 -2.65 3.16
C PHE A 94 23.44 -2.12 3.58
N ILE A 95 23.53 -0.87 4.06
CA ILE A 95 24.77 -0.27 4.55
C ILE A 95 25.30 -1.05 5.76
N ILE A 96 24.44 -1.38 6.73
CA ILE A 96 24.82 -2.16 7.91
C ILE A 96 25.36 -3.52 7.46
N THR A 97 24.63 -4.25 6.63
CA THR A 97 25.08 -5.58 6.17
C THR A 97 26.38 -5.54 5.38
N MET A 98 26.60 -4.50 4.57
CA MET A 98 27.84 -4.28 3.85
C MET A 98 29.04 -4.10 4.79
N VAL A 99 28.86 -3.38 5.89
CA VAL A 99 29.91 -3.15 6.89
C VAL A 99 30.25 -4.43 7.65
N TYR A 100 29.23 -5.21 8.03
CA TYR A 100 29.42 -6.38 8.91
C TYR A 100 29.70 -7.70 8.18
N PHE A 101 29.30 -7.88 6.91
CA PHE A 101 29.34 -9.17 6.21
C PHE A 101 30.17 -9.16 4.92
N ARG A 102 31.38 -8.57 4.98
CA ARG A 102 32.26 -8.25 3.84
C ARG A 102 32.60 -9.40 2.86
N GLU A 103 32.45 -10.67 3.24
CA GLU A 103 32.86 -11.85 2.45
C GLU A 103 31.63 -12.68 2.01
N PHE A 104 31.39 -12.77 0.70
CA PHE A 104 30.39 -13.57 -0.03
C PHE A 104 28.88 -13.34 0.25
N PHE A 105 28.43 -13.16 1.49
CA PHE A 105 27.02 -12.88 1.81
C PHE A 105 26.67 -11.38 1.82
N GLY A 106 27.67 -10.50 1.85
CA GLY A 106 27.54 -9.06 2.16
C GLY A 106 26.60 -8.24 1.29
N ASN A 107 26.30 -8.71 0.07
CA ASN A 107 25.49 -7.97 -0.89
C ASN A 107 24.23 -8.75 -1.29
N LEU A 108 24.30 -10.08 -1.32
CA LEU A 108 23.21 -10.94 -1.78
C LEU A 108 22.09 -11.02 -0.74
N LEU A 109 22.44 -11.14 0.54
CA LEU A 109 21.49 -11.21 1.65
C LEU A 109 20.65 -9.92 1.79
N PRO A 110 21.24 -8.71 1.81
CA PRO A 110 20.44 -7.50 1.89
C PRO A 110 19.66 -7.21 0.61
N PHE A 111 20.20 -7.55 -0.57
CA PHE A 111 19.47 -7.39 -1.83
C PHE A 111 18.26 -8.34 -1.93
N SER A 112 18.40 -9.60 -1.50
CA SER A 112 17.28 -10.54 -1.47
C SER A 112 16.23 -10.16 -0.43
N ALA A 113 16.63 -9.72 0.77
CA ALA A 113 15.71 -9.18 1.77
C ALA A 113 14.93 -7.95 1.25
N PHE A 114 15.60 -7.06 0.52
CA PHE A 114 14.99 -5.93 -0.17
C PHE A 114 13.94 -6.38 -1.18
N LEU A 115 14.30 -7.30 -2.08
CA LEU A 115 13.39 -7.82 -3.11
C LEU A 115 12.18 -8.52 -2.50
N ILE A 116 12.35 -9.31 -1.45
CA ILE A 116 11.26 -9.99 -0.76
C ILE A 116 10.30 -8.97 -0.15
N ASN A 117 10.82 -7.95 0.56
CA ASN A 117 9.99 -6.93 1.16
C ASN A 117 9.22 -6.10 0.11
N HIS A 118 9.90 -5.70 -0.96
CA HIS A 118 9.24 -5.00 -2.08
C HIS A 118 8.16 -5.88 -2.72
N SER A 119 8.44 -7.17 -2.92
CA SER A 119 7.48 -8.12 -3.49
C SER A 119 6.26 -8.28 -2.59
N LEU A 120 6.45 -8.48 -1.29
CA LEU A 120 5.37 -8.59 -0.30
C LEU A 120 4.51 -7.33 -0.27
N CYS A 121 5.13 -6.15 -0.25
CA CYS A 121 4.42 -4.87 -0.33
C CYS A 121 3.66 -4.72 -1.65
N TYR A 122 4.27 -5.06 -2.79
CA TYR A 122 3.62 -4.98 -4.09
C TYR A 122 2.40 -5.91 -4.18
N PHE A 123 2.57 -7.20 -3.85
CA PHE A 123 1.49 -8.18 -3.89
C PHE A 123 0.41 -7.89 -2.85
N GLY A 124 0.79 -7.42 -1.66
CA GLY A 124 -0.15 -6.97 -0.63
C GLY A 124 -1.03 -5.83 -1.13
N ASN A 125 -0.43 -4.78 -1.69
CA ASN A 125 -1.16 -3.63 -2.22
C ASN A 125 -2.03 -3.98 -3.44
N ARG A 126 -1.52 -4.84 -4.33
CA ARG A 126 -2.32 -5.40 -5.45
C ARG A 126 -3.50 -6.24 -4.95
N GLY A 127 -3.29 -7.00 -3.87
CA GLY A 127 -4.33 -7.79 -3.20
C GLY A 127 -5.39 -6.90 -2.54
N LEU A 128 -4.98 -5.79 -1.92
CA LEU A 128 -5.89 -4.84 -1.29
C LEU A 128 -6.89 -4.25 -2.27
N ILE A 129 -6.42 -3.69 -3.39
CA ILE A 129 -7.32 -3.13 -4.41
C ILE A 129 -8.23 -4.21 -4.99
N LYS A 130 -7.71 -5.44 -5.21
CA LYS A 130 -8.53 -6.58 -5.67
C LYS A 130 -9.63 -6.92 -4.68
N ASN A 131 -9.32 -6.96 -3.38
CA ASN A 131 -10.29 -7.25 -2.33
C ASN A 131 -11.36 -6.15 -2.21
N ILE A 132 -10.95 -4.88 -2.28
CA ILE A 132 -11.87 -3.74 -2.28
C ILE A 132 -12.86 -3.86 -3.45
N VAL A 133 -12.36 -4.06 -4.68
CA VAL A 133 -13.21 -4.17 -5.87
C VAL A 133 -14.11 -5.40 -5.80
N HIS A 134 -13.60 -6.53 -5.30
CA HIS A 134 -14.44 -7.72 -5.09
C HIS A 134 -15.59 -7.41 -4.10
N LYS A 135 -15.30 -6.72 -3.01
CA LYS A 135 -16.32 -6.36 -2.02
C LYS A 135 -17.38 -5.42 -2.60
N ILE A 136 -16.96 -4.43 -3.39
CA ILE A 136 -17.87 -3.47 -4.03
C ILE A 136 -18.77 -4.17 -5.06
N ASN A 137 -18.21 -5.10 -5.85
CA ASN A 137 -18.97 -5.76 -6.91
C ASN A 137 -19.92 -6.84 -6.37
N TYR A 138 -19.53 -7.57 -5.32
CA TYR A 138 -20.20 -8.83 -4.96
C TYR A 138 -20.78 -8.88 -3.54
N LEU A 139 -20.42 -7.95 -2.65
CA LEU A 139 -20.77 -8.01 -1.23
C LEU A 139 -21.45 -6.73 -0.70
N SER A 140 -21.65 -5.70 -1.52
CA SER A 140 -22.36 -4.44 -1.18
C SER A 140 -23.53 -4.13 -2.10
#